data_AF-A0A2I1PC91-F1
#
_entry.id   AF-A0A2I1PC91-F1
#
_cell.length_a   1.000
_cell.length_b   1.000
_cell.length_c   1.000
_cell.angle_alpha   90.00
_cell.angle_beta   90.00
_cell.angle_gamma   90.00
#
_symmetry.space_group_name_H-M   'P 1'
#
loop_
_entity.id
_entity.type
_entity.pdbx_description
1 polymer ?
#
loop_
_entity_poly.entity_id
_entity_poly.type
_entity_poly.pdbx_seq_one_letter_code
_entity_poly.pdbx_strand_id
1 'polypeptide(L)'
;MAGAAGERVRLVRAADDGGAGAAGGGAGARAAGRTRGRGVRRVSRADGRPTAPLDRPATSPWVWFPGFVLVTAAVLYMLRMRDVPPLDLRVYSSGVRALLDGQPVYDLTYTGSMLTFTYPPFALLAFLPMAWVGDWMGSALTLVASVAAVGYLLHTALGRTRVGAVVATVLFLAAMAAEPVWLTMHFGQVNLVLAALVTADLLG
;
A
#
# COMPACT_ATOMS: atom_id res chain seq x y z
N MET A 1 13.60 54.31 6.68
CA MET A 1 13.12 53.63 7.91
C MET A 1 13.53 52.17 7.77
N ALA A 2 14.68 51.77 8.31
CA ALA A 2 14.93 51.35 9.70
C ALA A 2 14.45 49.91 10.00
N GLY A 3 15.37 49.04 10.44
CA GLY A 3 15.14 47.72 11.05
C GLY A 3 15.38 46.54 10.10
N ALA A 4 16.51 45.83 10.05
CA ALA A 4 17.29 45.09 11.06
C ALA A 4 16.77 43.65 11.34
N ALA A 5 17.73 42.78 11.68
CA ALA A 5 17.65 41.35 12.07
C ALA A 5 17.60 40.37 10.89
N GLY A 6 18.69 39.69 10.52
CA GLY A 6 19.45 38.73 11.33
C GLY A 6 19.19 37.36 10.69
N GLU A 7 20.15 36.65 10.11
CA GLU A 7 20.98 35.69 10.83
C GLU A 7 22.07 35.10 9.90
N ARG A 8 23.09 34.53 10.52
CA ARG A 8 24.45 34.31 10.02
C ARG A 8 24.62 32.91 9.42
N VAL A 9 25.46 32.77 8.39
CA VAL A 9 26.31 31.57 8.22
C VAL A 9 27.70 32.02 7.72
N ARG A 10 28.68 31.97 8.61
CA ARG A 10 30.09 32.29 8.33
C ARG A 10 30.83 30.98 8.08
N LEU A 11 31.35 30.83 6.86
CA LEU A 11 32.33 29.84 6.45
C LEU A 11 33.64 30.01 7.21
N VAL A 12 34.22 28.93 7.73
CA VAL A 12 35.66 28.84 8.02
C VAL A 12 36.14 27.42 7.68
N ARG A 13 37.05 27.35 6.70
CA ARG A 13 37.93 26.22 6.39
C ARG A 13 39.37 26.77 6.36
N ALA A 14 40.33 25.88 6.60
CA ALA A 14 41.79 26.05 6.53
C ALA A 14 42.40 26.59 7.84
N ALA A 15 43.58 26.18 8.28
CA ALA A 15 44.57 25.20 7.83
C ALA A 15 45.38 24.83 9.08
N ASP A 16 45.90 23.61 9.12
CA ASP A 16 46.81 23.17 10.18
C ASP A 16 48.19 22.98 9.54
N ASP A 17 49.05 23.98 9.73
CA ASP A 17 50.46 23.97 9.34
C ASP A 17 51.29 23.95 10.62
N GLY A 18 51.96 22.82 10.88
CA GLY A 18 52.88 22.64 12.00
C GLY A 18 54.02 21.72 11.59
N GLY A 19 55.13 22.32 11.17
CA GLY A 19 56.35 21.61 10.75
C GLY A 19 57.33 21.28 11.89
N ALA A 20 58.34 20.49 11.50
CA ALA A 20 59.65 20.17 12.12
C ALA A 20 59.82 18.64 12.26
N GLY A 21 60.90 17.97 11.86
CA GLY A 21 62.20 18.35 11.29
C GLY A 21 63.13 17.11 11.31
N ALA A 22 64.18 17.12 10.49
CA ALA A 22 65.44 16.34 10.53
C ALA A 22 65.35 14.79 10.41
N ALA A 23 65.95 14.08 9.44
CA ALA A 23 67.33 13.99 8.90
C ALA A 23 68.10 12.73 9.40
N GLY A 24 68.72 12.00 8.46
CA GLY A 24 69.74 10.95 8.66
C GLY A 24 69.18 9.55 8.96
N GLY A 25 69.58 8.43 8.36
CA GLY A 25 70.80 8.08 7.62
C GLY A 25 71.40 6.80 8.24
N GLY A 26 71.57 5.73 7.46
CA GLY A 26 72.62 4.73 7.69
C GLY A 26 72.24 3.35 8.27
N ALA A 27 72.43 2.35 7.42
CA ALA A 27 73.19 1.11 7.66
C ALA A 27 72.75 0.06 8.72
N GLY A 28 72.18 -1.03 8.19
CA GLY A 28 72.55 -2.44 8.37
C GLY A 28 73.19 -2.94 9.68
N ALA A 29 72.58 -3.99 10.24
CA ALA A 29 73.30 -5.16 10.75
C ALA A 29 72.35 -6.36 10.93
N ARG A 30 72.72 -7.48 10.33
CA ARG A 30 72.16 -8.83 10.51
C ARG A 30 72.67 -9.43 11.83
N ALA A 31 71.82 -10.12 12.57
CA ALA A 31 72.11 -11.33 13.38
C ALA A 31 70.80 -11.81 14.04
N ALA A 32 70.19 -12.90 13.59
CA ALA A 32 70.44 -14.28 14.05
C ALA A 32 70.12 -14.50 15.54
N GLY A 33 68.99 -15.18 15.81
CA GLY A 33 68.60 -15.59 17.17
C GLY A 33 67.35 -16.47 17.17
N ARG A 34 67.52 -17.73 16.76
CA ARG A 34 66.54 -18.82 16.87
C ARG A 34 66.05 -18.99 18.32
N THR A 35 64.74 -18.94 18.54
CA THR A 35 64.11 -19.48 19.76
C THR A 35 62.83 -20.28 19.43
N ARG A 36 62.99 -21.59 19.55
CA ARG A 36 62.09 -22.60 20.14
C ARG A 36 60.57 -22.45 19.97
N GLY A 37 60.04 -23.34 19.13
CA GLY A 37 58.88 -24.22 19.37
C GLY A 37 57.71 -23.70 20.21
N ARG A 38 56.56 -23.51 19.58
CA ARG A 38 55.24 -23.57 20.23
C ARG A 38 54.33 -24.48 19.42
N GLY A 39 53.78 -25.45 20.14
CA GLY A 39 53.14 -26.65 19.59
C GLY A 39 51.93 -26.40 18.71
N VAL A 40 51.76 -27.32 17.76
CA VAL A 40 50.53 -27.52 17.01
C VAL A 40 49.43 -27.91 18.00
N ARG A 41 48.61 -26.94 18.41
CA ARG A 41 47.33 -27.22 19.07
C ARG A 41 46.39 -27.79 18.03
N ARG A 42 46.09 -29.08 18.16
CA ARG A 42 45.02 -29.78 17.47
C ARG A 42 43.71 -29.01 17.72
N VAL A 43 43.15 -28.35 16.71
CA VAL A 43 41.83 -27.72 16.78
C VAL A 43 40.80 -28.84 16.81
N SER A 44 40.46 -29.27 18.02
CA SER A 44 39.37 -30.19 18.28
C SER A 44 38.23 -29.41 18.94
N ARG A 45 37.24 -29.02 18.14
CA ARG A 45 35.84 -29.08 18.57
C ARG A 45 34.91 -28.84 17.38
N ALA A 46 34.26 -29.92 16.97
CA ALA A 46 32.95 -29.82 16.38
C ALA A 46 32.01 -29.26 17.46
N ASP A 47 31.88 -27.93 17.52
CA ASP A 47 30.80 -27.31 18.29
C ASP A 47 29.56 -27.32 17.40
N GLY A 48 28.88 -28.47 17.41
CA GLY A 48 27.47 -28.55 17.04
C GLY A 48 26.69 -27.68 18.01
N ARG A 49 26.61 -26.38 17.72
CA ARG A 49 25.61 -25.52 18.35
C ARG A 49 24.26 -25.99 17.82
N PRO A 50 23.29 -26.35 18.68
CA PRO A 50 21.91 -26.49 18.24
C PRO A 50 21.53 -25.16 17.59
N THR A 51 21.21 -25.16 16.30
CA THR A 51 20.52 -24.02 15.69
C THR A 51 19.20 -23.91 16.44
N ALA A 52 19.11 -22.96 17.37
CA ALA A 52 17.89 -22.67 18.08
C ALA A 52 16.75 -22.58 17.05
N PRO A 53 15.60 -23.25 17.26
CA PRO A 53 14.45 -23.07 16.39
C PRO A 53 14.21 -21.58 16.27
N LEU A 54 14.16 -21.05 15.04
CA LEU A 54 13.73 -19.67 14.80
C LEU A 54 12.36 -19.53 15.46
N ASP A 55 12.29 -18.85 16.60
CA ASP A 55 11.04 -18.54 17.29
C ASP A 55 10.13 -17.90 16.24
N ARG A 56 9.12 -18.64 15.79
CA ARG A 56 8.07 -18.06 14.95
C ARG A 56 7.44 -16.99 15.83
N PRO A 57 7.46 -15.70 15.44
CA PRO A 57 6.81 -14.69 16.25
C PRO A 57 5.36 -15.13 16.42
N ALA A 58 4.94 -15.34 17.66
CA ALA A 58 3.55 -15.62 17.97
C ALA A 58 2.76 -14.43 17.41
N THR A 59 2.01 -14.67 16.33
CA THR A 59 1.20 -13.62 15.72
C THR A 59 0.13 -13.25 16.72
N SER A 60 0.30 -12.07 17.33
CA SER A 60 -0.63 -11.54 18.32
C SER A 60 -2.06 -11.56 17.78
N PRO A 61 -3.07 -12.04 18.56
CA PRO A 61 -4.46 -12.11 18.09
C PRO A 61 -5.01 -10.74 17.66
N TRP A 62 -4.42 -9.65 18.17
CA TRP A 62 -4.73 -8.28 17.81
C TRP A 62 -4.41 -7.93 16.34
N VAL A 63 -3.58 -8.71 15.64
CA VAL A 63 -3.29 -8.49 14.20
C VAL A 63 -4.52 -8.82 13.33
N TRP A 64 -5.40 -9.72 13.80
CA TRP A 64 -6.61 -10.11 13.07
C TRP A 64 -7.82 -9.23 13.39
N PHE A 65 -7.79 -8.51 14.51
CA PHE A 65 -8.90 -7.67 14.97
C PHE A 65 -9.37 -6.64 13.93
N PRO A 66 -8.49 -5.90 13.21
CA PRO A 66 -8.92 -4.95 12.20
C PRO A 66 -9.64 -5.61 11.02
N GLY A 67 -9.16 -6.77 10.58
CA GLY A 67 -9.80 -7.57 9.54
C GLY A 67 -11.19 -8.04 9.97
N PHE A 68 -11.31 -8.52 11.20
CA PHE A 68 -12.60 -8.92 11.77
C PHE A 68 -13.59 -7.75 11.85
N VAL A 69 -13.15 -6.57 12.31
CA VAL A 69 -13.97 -5.36 12.36
C VAL A 69 -14.43 -4.95 10.97
N LEU A 70 -13.53 -4.98 9.97
CA LEU A 70 -13.86 -4.62 8.59
C LEU A 70 -14.86 -5.59 7.97
N VAL A 71 -14.66 -6.90 8.14
CA VAL A 71 -15.60 -7.92 7.65
C VAL A 71 -16.96 -7.77 8.33
N THR A 72 -16.98 -7.57 9.64
CA THR A 72 -18.23 -7.36 10.39
C THR A 72 -18.95 -6.11 9.88
N ALA A 73 -18.23 -4.99 9.72
CA ALA A 73 -18.79 -3.75 9.18
C ALA A 73 -19.33 -3.94 7.75
N ALA A 74 -18.58 -4.64 6.89
CA ALA A 74 -19.01 -4.95 5.53
C ALA A 74 -20.27 -5.82 5.50
N VAL A 75 -20.36 -6.85 6.36
CA VAL A 75 -21.55 -7.70 6.49
C VAL A 75 -22.75 -6.89 6.99
N LEU A 76 -22.58 -6.08 8.05
CA LEU A 76 -23.66 -5.22 8.55
C LEU A 76 -24.13 -4.20 7.50
N TYR A 77 -23.18 -3.61 6.77
CA TYR A 77 -23.46 -2.69 5.68
C TYR A 77 -24.24 -3.39 4.55
N MET A 78 -23.81 -4.58 4.15
CA MET A 78 -24.52 -5.39 3.18
C MET A 78 -25.94 -5.70 3.68
N LEU A 79 -26.10 -6.22 4.90
CA LEU A 79 -27.44 -6.50 5.46
C LEU A 79 -28.34 -5.26 5.48
N ARG A 80 -27.78 -4.07 5.72
CA ARG A 80 -28.49 -2.79 5.69
C ARG A 80 -28.95 -2.36 4.29
N MET A 81 -28.24 -2.79 3.24
CA MET A 81 -28.46 -2.43 1.83
C MET A 81 -29.11 -3.55 1.01
N ARG A 82 -29.56 -4.64 1.65
CA ARG A 82 -30.02 -5.85 0.96
C ARG A 82 -31.13 -5.66 -0.07
N ASP A 83 -32.03 -4.73 0.19
CA ASP A 83 -33.23 -4.50 -0.62
C ASP A 83 -33.06 -3.33 -1.59
N VAL A 84 -31.97 -2.56 -1.47
CA VAL A 84 -31.76 -1.32 -2.22
C VAL A 84 -30.34 -1.32 -2.77
N PRO A 85 -30.14 -1.65 -4.07
CA PRO A 85 -28.82 -1.57 -4.66
C PRO A 85 -28.30 -0.14 -4.65
N PRO A 86 -26.97 0.04 -4.56
CA PRO A 86 -26.30 1.32 -4.69
C PRO A 86 -26.74 2.06 -5.96
N LEU A 87 -26.79 3.39 -5.86
CA LEU A 87 -27.42 4.24 -6.86
C LEU A 87 -26.78 4.07 -8.25
N ASP A 88 -25.46 4.16 -8.33
CA ASP A 88 -24.75 4.09 -9.61
C ASP A 88 -24.66 2.66 -10.12
N LEU A 89 -24.55 1.68 -9.22
CA LEU A 89 -24.66 0.26 -9.61
C LEU A 89 -25.99 -0.03 -10.30
N ARG A 90 -27.08 0.57 -9.84
CA ARG A 90 -28.40 0.45 -10.47
C ARG A 90 -28.42 1.08 -11.87
N VAL A 91 -27.75 2.21 -12.07
CA VAL A 91 -27.61 2.83 -13.40
C VAL A 91 -26.85 1.91 -14.34
N TYR A 92 -25.75 1.30 -13.88
CA TYR A 92 -24.97 0.34 -14.67
C TYR A 92 -25.80 -0.89 -15.05
N SER A 93 -26.39 -1.58 -14.07
CA SER A 93 -27.12 -2.83 -14.32
C SER A 93 -28.40 -2.61 -15.13
N SER A 94 -29.10 -1.51 -14.90
CA SER A 94 -30.34 -1.21 -15.64
C SER A 94 -30.05 -0.73 -17.06
N GLY A 95 -28.98 0.02 -17.29
CA GLY A 95 -28.53 0.38 -18.63
C GLY A 95 -28.16 -0.85 -19.47
N VAL A 96 -27.51 -1.84 -18.85
CA VAL A 96 -27.22 -3.14 -19.49
C VAL A 96 -28.51 -3.91 -19.82
N ARG A 97 -29.49 -3.96 -18.91
CA ARG A 97 -30.78 -4.61 -19.19
C ARG A 97 -31.52 -3.91 -20.34
N ALA A 98 -31.56 -2.58 -20.33
CA ALA A 98 -32.12 -1.80 -21.43
C ALA A 98 -31.43 -2.08 -22.78
N LEU A 99 -30.09 -2.23 -22.79
CA LEU A 99 -29.36 -2.63 -23.99
C LEU A 99 -29.81 -4.01 -24.48
N LEU A 100 -29.92 -5.00 -23.59
CA LEU A 100 -30.34 -6.36 -23.94
C LEU A 100 -31.79 -6.42 -24.43
N ASP A 101 -32.65 -5.54 -23.92
CA ASP A 101 -34.06 -5.40 -24.32
C ASP A 101 -34.27 -4.54 -25.58
N GLY A 102 -33.17 -4.09 -26.22
CA GLY A 102 -33.22 -3.27 -27.43
C GLY A 102 -33.78 -1.86 -27.21
N GLN A 103 -33.73 -1.34 -25.98
CA GLN A 103 -34.24 -0.04 -25.60
C GLN A 103 -33.21 1.08 -25.84
N PRO A 104 -33.66 2.34 -26.00
CA PRO A 104 -32.75 3.48 -26.19
C PRO A 104 -32.06 3.87 -24.88
N VAL A 105 -30.94 3.20 -24.57
CA VAL A 105 -30.23 3.27 -23.27
C VAL A 105 -30.02 4.71 -22.75
N TYR A 106 -29.72 5.65 -23.64
CA TYR A 106 -29.38 7.03 -23.29
C TYR A 106 -30.60 7.94 -23.09
N ASP A 107 -31.79 7.51 -23.52
CA ASP A 107 -33.03 8.29 -23.45
C ASP A 107 -33.90 7.89 -22.24
N LEU A 108 -33.45 6.91 -21.45
CA LEU A 108 -34.16 6.37 -20.29
C LEU A 108 -33.60 6.90 -18.96
N THR A 109 -34.45 6.89 -17.94
CA THR A 109 -34.07 7.09 -16.54
C THR A 109 -34.15 5.78 -15.76
N TYR A 110 -33.19 5.55 -14.87
CA TYR A 110 -32.97 4.23 -14.23
C TYR A 110 -33.16 4.23 -12.71
N THR A 111 -33.39 5.38 -12.10
CA THR A 111 -33.48 5.52 -10.65
C THR A 111 -34.64 6.44 -10.27
N GLY A 112 -35.08 6.37 -9.01
CA GLY A 112 -36.09 7.28 -8.47
C GLY A 112 -35.66 8.75 -8.47
N SER A 113 -34.36 9.02 -8.66
CA SER A 113 -33.79 10.36 -8.81
C SER A 113 -33.65 10.78 -10.28
N MET A 114 -34.27 10.07 -11.22
CA MET A 114 -34.27 10.38 -12.65
C MET A 114 -32.87 10.39 -13.29
N LEU A 115 -31.94 9.57 -12.77
CA LEU A 115 -30.60 9.44 -13.36
C LEU A 115 -30.65 8.69 -14.69
N THR A 116 -30.01 9.26 -15.70
CA THR A 116 -29.81 8.65 -17.03
C THR A 116 -28.47 7.94 -17.12
N PHE A 117 -28.29 7.12 -18.15
CA PHE A 117 -26.99 6.49 -18.42
C PHE A 117 -26.07 7.50 -19.12
N THR A 118 -25.05 7.99 -18.42
CA THR A 118 -24.11 9.00 -18.92
C THR A 118 -22.72 8.45 -19.26
N TYR A 119 -22.57 7.12 -19.17
CA TYR A 119 -21.28 6.46 -19.36
C TYR A 119 -21.03 6.12 -20.83
N PRO A 120 -19.75 5.96 -21.23
CA PRO A 120 -19.41 5.56 -22.59
C PRO A 120 -20.02 4.20 -22.98
N PRO A 121 -20.28 3.94 -24.27
CA PRO A 121 -20.89 2.67 -24.70
C PRO A 121 -20.14 1.42 -24.26
N PHE A 122 -18.80 1.47 -24.19
CA PHE A 122 -18.00 0.32 -23.74
C PHE A 122 -18.29 -0.05 -22.27
N ALA A 123 -18.81 0.87 -21.45
CA ALA A 123 -19.21 0.57 -20.09
C ALA A 123 -20.33 -0.47 -20.05
N LEU A 124 -21.25 -0.46 -21.02
CA LEU A 124 -22.29 -1.50 -21.13
C LEU A 124 -21.69 -2.89 -21.35
N LEU A 125 -20.58 -2.99 -22.09
CA LEU A 125 -19.85 -4.25 -22.26
C LEU A 125 -19.14 -4.67 -20.97
N ALA A 126 -18.50 -3.71 -20.28
CA ALA A 126 -17.80 -3.98 -19.01
C ALA A 126 -18.77 -4.43 -17.91
N PHE A 127 -19.98 -3.87 -17.87
CA PHE A 127 -21.02 -4.23 -16.91
C PHE A 127 -21.98 -5.30 -17.43
N LEU A 128 -21.79 -5.83 -18.63
CA LEU A 128 -22.64 -6.89 -19.19
C LEU A 128 -22.80 -8.09 -18.23
N PRO A 129 -21.75 -8.55 -17.51
CA PRO A 129 -21.90 -9.60 -16.50
C PRO A 129 -22.99 -9.34 -15.46
N MET A 130 -23.24 -8.07 -15.11
CA MET A 130 -24.27 -7.65 -14.14
C MET A 130 -25.71 -7.89 -14.60
N ALA A 131 -25.92 -8.24 -15.88
CA ALA A 131 -27.22 -8.73 -16.33
C ALA A 131 -27.58 -10.07 -15.65
N TRP A 132 -26.58 -10.90 -15.35
CA TRP A 132 -26.77 -12.25 -14.80
C TRP A 132 -26.49 -12.34 -13.31
N VAL A 133 -25.63 -11.47 -12.78
CA VAL A 133 -25.42 -11.38 -11.33
C VAL A 133 -26.49 -10.47 -10.73
N GLY A 134 -27.34 -11.03 -9.87
CA GLY A 134 -28.38 -10.26 -9.19
C GLY A 134 -27.79 -9.06 -8.42
N ASP A 135 -28.60 -8.01 -8.24
CA ASP A 135 -28.17 -6.71 -7.69
C ASP A 135 -27.44 -6.82 -6.35
N TRP A 136 -27.85 -7.76 -5.49
CA TRP A 136 -27.16 -8.08 -4.23
C TRP A 136 -25.71 -8.53 -4.44
N MET A 137 -25.51 -9.51 -5.33
CA MET A 137 -24.19 -10.04 -5.63
C MET A 137 -23.33 -9.00 -6.35
N GLY A 138 -23.92 -8.22 -7.27
CA GLY A 138 -23.24 -7.09 -7.91
C GLY A 138 -22.75 -6.05 -6.89
N SER A 139 -23.56 -5.77 -5.87
CA SER A 139 -23.20 -4.86 -4.78
C SER A 139 -22.04 -5.40 -3.95
N ALA A 140 -22.07 -6.69 -3.60
CA ALA A 140 -21.00 -7.35 -2.88
C ALA A 140 -19.68 -7.36 -3.67
N LEU A 141 -19.74 -7.71 -4.96
CA LEU A 141 -18.56 -7.72 -5.84
C LEU A 141 -17.95 -6.32 -5.97
N THR A 142 -18.78 -5.29 -6.15
CA THR A 142 -18.31 -3.90 -6.26
C THR A 142 -17.68 -3.41 -4.96
N LEU A 143 -18.26 -3.76 -3.81
CA LEU A 143 -17.68 -3.44 -2.50
C LEU A 143 -16.32 -4.11 -2.32
N VAL A 144 -16.22 -5.41 -2.58
CA VAL A 144 -14.95 -6.17 -2.46
C VAL A 144 -13.89 -5.59 -3.39
N ALA A 145 -14.24 -5.30 -4.65
CA ALA A 145 -13.33 -4.69 -5.61
C ALA A 145 -12.85 -3.31 -5.15
N SER A 146 -13.74 -2.50 -4.57
CA SER A 146 -13.39 -1.16 -4.06
C SER A 146 -12.47 -1.22 -2.84
N VAL A 147 -12.71 -2.14 -1.90
CA VAL A 147 -11.86 -2.38 -0.73
C VAL A 147 -10.46 -2.85 -1.17
N ALA A 148 -10.40 -3.80 -2.12
CA ALA A 148 -9.15 -4.28 -2.69
C ALA A 148 -8.39 -3.16 -3.43
N ALA A 149 -9.10 -2.33 -4.20
CA ALA A 149 -8.52 -1.20 -4.92
C ALA A 149 -7.87 -0.19 -3.96
N VAL A 150 -8.51 0.14 -2.83
CA VAL A 150 -7.90 1.02 -1.83
C VAL A 150 -6.67 0.37 -1.18
N GLY A 151 -6.72 -0.93 -0.91
CA GLY A 151 -5.56 -1.67 -0.41
C GLY A 151 -4.37 -1.59 -1.38
N TYR A 152 -4.65 -1.77 -2.67
CA TYR A 152 -3.66 -1.63 -3.74
C TYR A 152 -3.11 -0.21 -3.86
N LEU A 153 -3.98 0.80 -3.86
CA LEU A 153 -3.58 2.22 -3.93
C LEU A 153 -2.70 2.59 -2.74
N LEU A 154 -3.08 2.19 -1.53
CA LEU A 154 -2.30 2.44 -0.32
C LEU A 154 -0.95 1.72 -0.38
N HIS A 155 -0.94 0.45 -0.81
CA HIS A 155 0.30 -0.31 -0.98
C HIS A 155 1.25 0.39 -1.96
N THR A 156 0.73 0.83 -3.10
CA THR A 156 1.52 1.52 -4.13
C THR A 156 2.01 2.88 -3.64
N ALA A 157 1.17 3.64 -2.93
CA ALA A 157 1.53 4.94 -2.36
C ALA A 157 2.63 4.83 -1.29
N LEU A 158 2.63 3.76 -0.49
CA LEU A 158 3.69 3.50 0.50
C LEU A 158 4.99 3.03 -0.17
N GLY A 159 4.92 2.42 -1.36
CA GLY A 159 6.06 1.97 -2.14
C GLY A 159 6.97 1.04 -1.35
N ARG A 160 8.27 1.37 -1.26
CA ARG A 160 9.27 0.61 -0.48
C ARG A 160 9.37 1.02 0.99
N THR A 161 8.51 1.94 1.44
CA THR A 161 8.53 2.41 2.83
C THR A 161 8.17 1.25 3.77
N ARG A 162 9.04 0.95 4.72
CA ARG A 162 8.78 -0.07 5.74
C ARG A 162 7.87 0.50 6.81
N VAL A 163 6.59 0.25 6.66
CA VAL A 163 5.57 0.64 7.62
C VAL A 163 5.18 -0.59 8.45
N GLY A 164 5.12 -0.46 9.77
CA GLY A 164 4.65 -1.55 10.64
C GLY A 164 3.17 -1.87 10.37
N ALA A 165 2.76 -3.13 10.57
CA ALA A 165 1.41 -3.60 10.29
C ALA A 165 0.31 -2.75 10.95
N VAL A 166 0.55 -2.26 12.17
CA VAL A 166 -0.38 -1.38 12.89
C VAL A 166 -0.58 -0.06 12.16
N VAL A 167 0.50 0.60 11.73
CA VAL A 167 0.41 1.88 11.03
C VAL A 167 -0.22 1.70 9.65
N ALA A 168 0.15 0.64 8.92
CA ALA A 168 -0.50 0.32 7.64
C ALA A 168 -2.01 0.09 7.80
N THR A 169 -2.42 -0.59 8.87
CA THR A 169 -3.84 -0.78 9.20
C THR A 169 -4.54 0.54 9.50
N VAL A 170 -3.94 1.41 10.31
CA VAL A 170 -4.51 2.72 10.64
C VAL A 170 -4.68 3.58 9.38
N LEU A 171 -3.67 3.60 8.50
CA LEU A 171 -3.75 4.32 7.23
C LEU A 171 -4.85 3.75 6.33
N PHE A 172 -5.00 2.42 6.28
CA PHE A 172 -6.06 1.79 5.52
C PHE A 172 -7.45 2.16 6.04
N LEU A 173 -7.66 2.09 7.36
CA LEU A 173 -8.93 2.47 7.98
C LEU A 173 -9.22 3.97 7.79
N ALA A 174 -8.20 4.82 7.87
CA ALA A 174 -8.33 6.25 7.58
C ALA A 174 -8.71 6.49 6.11
N ALA A 175 -8.11 5.76 5.18
CA ALA A 175 -8.47 5.83 3.76
C ALA A 175 -9.91 5.35 3.52
N MET A 176 -10.34 4.26 4.15
CA MET A 176 -11.75 3.80 4.10
C MET A 176 -12.73 4.84 4.61
N ALA A 177 -12.37 5.56 5.67
CA ALA A 177 -13.20 6.59 6.29
C ALA A 177 -13.18 7.94 5.54
N ALA A 178 -12.24 8.14 4.62
CA ALA A 178 -12.18 9.35 3.83
C ALA A 178 -13.45 9.48 3.00
N GLU A 179 -14.09 10.66 3.05
CA GLU A 179 -15.32 10.96 2.32
C GLU A 179 -15.32 10.48 0.86
N PRO A 180 -14.30 10.76 0.02
CA PRO A 180 -14.31 10.31 -1.37
C PRO A 180 -14.35 8.78 -1.50
N VAL A 181 -13.74 8.04 -0.58
CA VAL A 181 -13.69 6.58 -0.61
C VAL A 181 -15.02 5.99 -0.16
N TRP A 182 -15.51 6.42 1.01
CA TRP A 182 -16.78 5.93 1.55
C TRP A 182 -17.95 6.25 0.62
N LEU A 183 -18.04 7.46 0.07
CA LEU A 183 -19.11 7.81 -0.86
C LEU A 183 -19.05 7.00 -2.15
N THR A 184 -17.87 6.76 -2.71
CA THR A 184 -17.70 5.91 -3.90
C THR A 184 -18.25 4.50 -3.64
N MET A 185 -17.91 3.91 -2.49
CA MET A 185 -18.44 2.61 -2.09
C MET A 185 -19.96 2.65 -1.85
N HIS A 186 -20.44 3.72 -1.22
CA HIS A 186 -21.86 3.90 -0.91
C HIS A 186 -22.74 3.96 -2.16
N PHE A 187 -22.25 4.61 -3.22
CA PHE A 187 -22.95 4.67 -4.51
C PHE A 187 -22.69 3.45 -5.41
N GLY A 188 -21.76 2.56 -5.04
CA GLY A 188 -21.37 1.41 -5.86
C GLY A 188 -20.65 1.83 -7.13
N GLN A 189 -19.87 2.90 -7.06
CA GLN A 189 -19.08 3.42 -8.17
C GLN A 189 -17.82 2.61 -8.39
N VAL A 190 -17.38 2.54 -9.65
CA VAL A 190 -16.13 1.87 -10.05
C VAL A 190 -14.90 2.77 -10.01
N ASN A 191 -15.03 4.02 -9.57
CA ASN A 191 -13.94 5.02 -9.60
C ASN A 191 -12.68 4.53 -8.86
N LEU A 192 -12.82 3.82 -7.74
CA LEU A 192 -11.67 3.26 -7.02
C LEU A 192 -10.95 2.18 -7.83
N VAL A 193 -11.70 1.32 -8.52
CA VAL A 193 -11.15 0.30 -9.41
C VAL A 193 -10.43 0.96 -10.58
N LEU A 194 -11.03 1.98 -11.20
CA LEU A 194 -10.39 2.74 -12.28
C LEU A 194 -9.12 3.43 -11.80
N ALA A 195 -9.13 4.07 -10.63
CA ALA A 195 -7.95 4.69 -10.04
C ALA A 195 -6.84 3.66 -9.79
N ALA A 196 -7.18 2.47 -9.28
CA ALA A 196 -6.22 1.39 -9.11
C ALA A 196 -5.64 0.90 -10.44
N LEU A 197 -6.46 0.72 -11.48
CA LEU A 197 -6.00 0.32 -12.81
C LEU A 197 -5.09 1.36 -13.44
N VAL A 198 -5.45 2.63 -13.39
CA VAL A 198 -4.59 3.73 -13.89
C VAL A 198 -3.29 3.79 -13.10
N THR A 199 -3.34 3.62 -11.78
CA THR A 199 -2.12 3.58 -10.95
C THR A 199 -1.25 2.39 -11.32
N ALA A 200 -1.83 1.23 -11.60
CA ALA A 200 -1.12 0.04 -12.04
C ALA A 200 -0.48 0.20 -13.41
N ASP A 201 -1.14 0.92 -14.34
CA ASP A 201 -0.58 1.22 -15.66
C ASP A 201 0.60 2.21 -15.57
N LEU A 202 0.50 3.22 -14.70
CA LEU A 202 1.51 4.28 -14.60
C LEU A 202 2.69 3.94 -13.70
N LEU A 203 2.49 3.11 -12.66
CA LEU A 203 3.48 2.81 -11.63
C LEU A 203 3.87 1.32 -11.55
N GLY A 204 3.25 0.47 -12.38
CA GLY A 204 3.50 -0.98 -12.46
C GLY A 204 4.76 -1.38 -13.19
#